data_AF-A0A529ZD53-F1
#
_entry.id   AF-A0A529ZD53-F1
#
_cell.length_a   1.000
_cell.length_b   1.000
_cell.length_c   1.000
_cell.angle_alpha   90.00
_cell.angle_beta   90.00
_cell.angle_gamma   90.00
#
_symmetry.space_group_name_H-M   'P 1'
#
loop_
_entity.id
_entity.type
_entity.pdbx_description
1 polymer ?
#
loop_
_entity_poly.entity_id
_entity_poly.type
_entity_poly.pdbx_seq_one_letter_code
_entity_poly.pdbx_strand_id
1 'polypeptide(L)'
;LEALRRGAKDMMKQMQAMQGDQGGSEQGGREQNADRDPLGRPRATNGPDDGTSVKVPDEIDVQRARQILDAIRKRLGNALSPDIERSYLERLLELK
;
A
#
# COMPACT_ATOMS: atom_id res chain seq x y z
N LEU A 1 1.02 6.01 -26.83
CA LEU A 1 -0.44 5.97 -26.54
C LEU A 1 -0.97 4.59 -26.18
N GLU A 2 -0.37 3.50 -26.66
CA GLU A 2 -0.91 2.14 -26.45
C GLU A 2 -0.75 1.60 -25.02
N ALA A 3 0.35 1.96 -24.34
CA ALA A 3 0.60 1.55 -22.95
C ALA A 3 -0.47 2.09 -21.97
N LEU A 4 -0.93 3.33 -22.17
CA LEU A 4 -1.97 3.94 -21.35
C LEU A 4 -3.31 3.24 -21.53
N ARG A 5 -3.64 2.86 -22.77
CA ARG A 5 -4.88 2.12 -23.10
C ARG A 5 -4.87 0.70 -22.52
N ARG A 6 -3.71 0.06 -22.41
CA ARG A 6 -3.57 -1.24 -21.73
C ARG A 6 -3.76 -1.10 -20.22
N GLY A 7 -3.08 -0.15 -19.59
CA GLY A 7 -3.23 0.10 -18.14
C GLY A 7 -4.66 0.47 -17.73
N ALA A 8 -5.37 1.27 -18.55
CA ALA A 8 -6.77 1.61 -18.28
C ALA A 8 -7.72 0.39 -18.35
N LYS A 9 -7.45 -0.58 -19.23
CA LYS A 9 -8.23 -1.81 -19.34
C LYS A 9 -8.03 -2.72 -18.13
N ASP A 10 -6.79 -2.84 -17.65
CA ASP A 10 -6.49 -3.64 -16.46
C ASP A 10 -7.15 -3.03 -15.21
N MET A 11 -7.14 -1.70 -15.09
CA MET A 11 -7.84 -0.99 -14.02
C MET A 11 -9.35 -1.19 -14.07
N MET A 12 -9.98 -1.13 -15.26
CA MET A 12 -11.41 -1.40 -15.41
C MET A 12 -11.78 -2.84 -15.01
N LYS A 13 -10.94 -3.82 -15.38
CA LYS A 13 -11.16 -5.22 -15.03
C LYS A 13 -11.07 -5.45 -13.52
N GLN A 14 -10.14 -4.78 -12.85
CA GLN A 14 -10.01 -4.82 -11.39
C GLN A 14 -11.20 -4.13 -10.70
N MET A 15 -11.64 -2.97 -11.21
CA MET A 15 -12.77 -2.24 -10.66
C MET A 15 -14.09 -3.03 -10.80
N GLN A 16 -14.28 -3.70 -11.94
CA GLN A 16 -15.46 -4.55 -12.17
C GLN A 16 -15.46 -5.80 -11.28
N ALA A 17 -14.29 -6.40 -11.02
CA ALA A 17 -14.16 -7.49 -10.06
C ALA A 17 -14.47 -7.01 -8.62
N MET A 18 -14.06 -5.80 -8.26
CA MET A 18 -14.30 -5.21 -6.95
C MET A 18 -15.76 -4.75 -6.77
N GLN A 19 -16.44 -4.39 -7.85
CA GLN A 19 -17.86 -4.00 -7.85
C GLN A 19 -18.79 -5.22 -7.85
N GLY A 20 -18.37 -6.35 -8.44
CA GLY A 20 -19.08 -7.63 -8.32
C GLY A 20 -19.13 -8.17 -6.89
N ASP A 21 -18.14 -7.81 -6.06
CA ASP A 21 -18.07 -8.17 -4.64
C ASP A 21 -18.83 -7.19 -3.73
N GLN A 22 -19.34 -6.07 -4.29
CA GLN A 22 -20.03 -5.01 -3.56
C GLN A 22 -21.56 -5.06 -3.69
N GLY A 23 -22.12 -6.10 -4.31
CA GLY A 23 -23.56 -6.32 -4.45
C GLY A 23 -24.22 -7.03 -3.26
N GLY A 24 -23.52 -7.21 -2.12
CA GLY A 24 -23.97 -8.09 -1.04
C GLY A 24 -23.95 -7.53 0.38
N SER A 25 -23.66 -6.24 0.60
CA SER A 25 -23.39 -5.72 1.95
C SER A 25 -24.00 -4.36 2.27
N GLU A 26 -25.21 -4.08 1.74
CA GLU A 26 -25.99 -2.88 2.06
C GLU A 26 -27.02 -3.06 3.20
N GLN A 27 -26.77 -4.02 4.10
CA GLN A 27 -27.63 -4.26 5.26
C GLN A 27 -26.77 -4.42 6.52
N GLY A 28 -26.19 -3.32 7.01
CA GLY A 28 -25.44 -3.35 8.28
C GLY A 28 -24.72 -2.06 8.68
N GLY A 29 -24.56 -1.08 7.78
CA GLY A 29 -23.74 0.12 8.03
C GLY A 29 -24.42 1.27 8.79
N ARG A 30 -25.74 1.20 9.06
CA ARG A 30 -26.48 2.30 9.72
C ARG A 30 -26.51 2.20 11.25
N GLU A 31 -26.43 1.00 11.83
CA GLU A 31 -26.38 0.84 13.29
C GLU A 31 -24.98 1.09 13.87
N GLN A 32 -23.91 0.75 13.13
CA GLN A 32 -22.52 0.87 13.62
C GLN A 32 -22.03 2.31 13.83
N ASN A 33 -22.69 3.31 13.24
CA ASN A 33 -22.33 4.72 13.37
C ASN A 33 -22.91 5.38 14.63
N ALA A 34 -23.93 4.80 15.27
CA ALA A 34 -24.48 5.32 16.52
C ALA A 34 -23.60 5.03 17.74
N ASP A 35 -22.72 4.04 17.62
CA ASP A 35 -21.91 3.48 18.71
C ASP A 35 -20.46 3.98 18.77
N ARG A 36 -20.09 4.89 17.87
CA ARG A 36 -18.73 5.44 17.76
C ARG A 36 -18.70 6.95 17.97
N ASP A 37 -17.66 7.45 18.64
CA ASP A 37 -17.44 8.88 18.80
C ASP A 37 -16.92 9.53 17.48
N PRO A 38 -16.83 10.87 17.40
CA PRO A 38 -16.30 11.56 16.21
C PRO A 38 -14.84 11.21 15.88
N LEU A 39 -14.10 10.63 16.83
CA LEU A 39 -12.74 10.12 16.65
C LEU A 39 -12.74 8.63 16.26
N GLY A 40 -13.92 8.05 16.00
CA GLY A 40 -14.10 6.67 15.54
C GLY A 40 -13.91 5.61 16.63
N ARG A 41 -13.82 6.00 17.92
CA ARG A 41 -13.63 5.06 19.03
C ARG A 41 -14.97 4.50 19.49
N PRO A 42 -15.04 3.23 19.93
CA PRO A 42 -16.25 2.67 20.52
C PRO A 42 -16.58 3.38 21.83
N ARG A 43 -17.87 3.70 22.03
CA ARG A 43 -18.34 4.29 23.30
C ARG A 43 -18.21 3.27 24.42
N ALA A 44 -17.79 3.72 25.60
CA ALA A 44 -17.57 2.88 26.79
C ALA A 44 -18.79 2.06 27.26
N THR A 45 -19.98 2.32 26.72
CA THR A 45 -21.20 1.54 26.99
C THR A 45 -21.22 0.20 26.26
N ASN A 46 -20.45 0.08 25.17
CA ASN A 46 -20.17 -1.17 24.49
C ASN A 46 -18.78 -1.62 24.99
N GLY A 47 -18.63 -2.91 25.31
CA GLY A 47 -17.42 -3.46 25.92
C GLY A 47 -16.12 -3.20 25.12
N PRO A 48 -14.97 -3.70 25.60
CA PRO A 48 -13.69 -3.55 24.91
C PRO A 48 -13.80 -3.94 23.43
N ASP A 49 -13.21 -3.15 22.53
CA ASP A 49 -13.16 -3.47 21.11
C ASP A 49 -12.46 -4.82 20.93
N ASP A 50 -13.13 -5.81 20.34
CA ASP A 50 -12.64 -7.19 20.20
C ASP A 50 -11.45 -7.31 19.22
N GLY A 51 -10.84 -6.19 18.80
CA GLY A 51 -9.72 -6.14 17.88
C GLY A 51 -10.09 -6.54 16.44
N THR A 52 -11.36 -6.83 16.17
CA THR A 52 -11.89 -7.19 14.85
C THR A 52 -11.84 -6.04 13.85
N SER A 53 -11.68 -4.81 14.33
CA SER A 53 -11.48 -3.60 13.52
C SER A 53 -10.07 -3.52 12.91
N VAL A 54 -9.06 -4.11 13.57
CA VAL A 54 -7.66 -4.08 13.09
C VAL A 54 -7.40 -5.34 12.27
N LYS A 55 -7.58 -5.23 10.96
CA LYS A 55 -7.24 -6.31 10.02
C LYS A 55 -5.73 -6.49 9.98
N VAL A 56 -5.22 -7.49 10.70
CA VAL A 56 -3.83 -7.95 10.54
C VAL A 56 -3.71 -8.57 9.15
N PRO A 57 -2.82 -8.06 8.28
CA PRO A 57 -2.64 -8.60 6.93
C PRO A 57 -2.21 -10.08 6.95
N ASP A 58 -2.73 -10.88 6.02
CA ASP A 58 -2.42 -12.31 5.90
C ASP A 58 -0.96 -12.54 5.46
N GLU A 59 -0.45 -13.77 5.56
CA GLU A 59 0.95 -14.14 5.27
C GLU A 59 1.46 -13.64 3.90
N ILE A 60 0.57 -13.47 2.92
CA ILE A 60 0.85 -12.96 1.58
C ILE A 60 1.37 -11.51 1.61
N ASP A 61 0.84 -10.66 2.49
CA ASP A 61 1.28 -9.26 2.61
C ASP A 61 2.66 -9.14 3.27
N VAL A 62 3.01 -10.07 4.17
CA VAL A 62 4.36 -10.17 4.76
C VAL A 62 5.41 -10.50 3.71
N GLN A 63 5.08 -11.36 2.73
CA GLN A 63 6.00 -11.69 1.62
C GLN A 63 6.29 -10.45 0.75
N ARG A 64 5.26 -9.65 0.44
CA ARG A 64 5.43 -8.41 -0.33
C ARG A 64 6.27 -7.39 0.45
N ALA A 65 6.02 -7.23 1.75
CA ALA A 65 6.82 -6.33 2.60
C ALA A 65 8.31 -6.71 2.61
N ARG A 66 8.63 -8.01 2.68
CA ARG A 66 10.02 -8.51 2.60
C ARG A 66 10.67 -8.19 1.25
N GLN A 67 9.97 -8.45 0.14
CA GLN A 67 10.48 -8.13 -1.20
C GLN A 67 10.79 -6.63 -1.37
N ILE A 68 9.92 -5.76 -0.85
CA ILE A 68 10.13 -4.30 -0.88
C ILE A 68 11.37 -3.92 -0.06
N LEU A 69 11.52 -4.45 1.15
CA LEU A 69 12.68 -4.17 2.02
C LEU A 69 14.00 -4.65 1.41
N ASP A 70 14.02 -5.83 0.79
CA ASP A 70 15.23 -6.36 0.15
C ASP A 70 15.60 -5.55 -1.10
N ALA A 71 14.61 -5.10 -1.88
CA ALA A 71 14.84 -4.19 -3.00
C ALA A 71 15.40 -2.83 -2.56
N ILE A 72 14.89 -2.27 -1.45
CA ILE A 72 15.41 -1.05 -0.84
C ILE A 72 16.84 -1.26 -0.37
N ARG A 73 17.13 -2.33 0.38
CA ARG A 73 18.48 -2.66 0.85
C ARG A 73 19.48 -2.82 -0.29
N LYS A 74 19.09 -3.54 -1.35
CA LYS A 74 19.92 -3.69 -2.55
C LYS A 74 20.19 -2.37 -3.23
N ARG A 75 19.18 -1.49 -3.35
CA ARG A 75 19.35 -0.15 -3.94
C ARG A 75 20.20 0.78 -3.09
N LEU A 76 20.04 0.76 -1.77
CA LEU A 76 20.84 1.57 -0.85
C LEU A 76 22.29 1.07 -0.75
N GLY A 77 22.49 -0.25 -0.72
CA GLY A 77 23.83 -0.86 -0.77
C GLY A 77 24.52 -0.68 -2.12
N ASN A 78 23.76 -0.56 -3.20
CA ASN A 78 24.27 -0.29 -4.55
C ASN A 78 24.18 1.21 -4.94
N ALA A 79 23.86 2.11 -4.01
CA ALA A 79 23.46 3.48 -4.35
C ALA A 79 24.50 4.17 -5.21
N LEU A 80 25.77 3.99 -4.92
CA LEU A 80 26.88 4.14 -5.85
C LEU A 80 27.95 3.15 -5.42
N SER A 81 28.28 2.15 -6.24
CA SER A 81 29.54 1.44 -6.02
C SER A 81 30.64 2.51 -5.98
N PRO A 82 31.61 2.47 -5.05
CA PRO A 82 32.63 3.51 -4.90
C PRO A 82 33.28 3.96 -6.22
N ASP A 83 33.40 3.04 -7.18
CA ASP A 83 33.93 3.30 -8.52
C ASP A 83 33.00 4.20 -9.38
N ILE A 84 31.69 4.00 -9.33
CA ILE A 84 30.72 4.82 -10.10
C ILE A 84 30.66 6.23 -9.54
N GLU A 85 30.66 6.37 -8.20
CA GLU A 85 30.73 7.68 -7.54
C GLU A 85 32.01 8.41 -7.92
N ARG A 86 33.15 7.72 -7.83
CA ARG A 86 34.45 8.27 -8.21
C ARG A 86 34.48 8.74 -9.66
N SER A 87 34.06 7.89 -10.61
CA SER A 87 34.03 8.27 -12.04
C SER A 87 33.02 9.39 -12.35
N TYR A 88 31.98 9.58 -11.53
CA TYR A 88 31.06 10.70 -11.66
C TYR A 88 31.69 12.01 -11.15
N LEU A 89 32.37 11.96 -10.00
CA LEU A 89 33.08 13.10 -9.44
C LEU A 89 34.27 13.54 -10.32
N GLU A 90 35.03 12.59 -10.87
CA GLU A 90 36.12 12.86 -11.83
C GLU A 90 35.59 13.61 -13.05
N ARG A 91 34.51 13.14 -13.68
CA ARG A 91 33.87 13.85 -14.82
C ARG A 91 33.38 15.25 -14.46
N LEU A 92 32.83 15.43 -13.25
CA LEU A 92 32.36 16.74 -12.80
C LEU A 92 33.52 17.73 -12.60
N LEU A 93 34.68 17.23 -12.16
CA LEU A 93 35.90 18.03 -11.99
C LEU A 93 36.55 18.38 -13.34
N GLU A 94 36.55 17.47 -14.31
CA GLU A 94 37.04 17.72 -15.67
C GLU A 94 36.18 18.72 -16.47
N LEU A 95 34.92 18.88 -16.08
CA LEU A 95 33.98 19.82 -16.71
C LEU A 95 34.08 21.27 -16.17
N LYS A 96 34.95 21.53 -15.18
CA LYS A 96 35.20 22.87 -14.61
C LYS A 96 36.52 23.45 -15.09
#